data_AF-R3THM9-F1
#
_entry.id   AF-R3THM9-F1
#
_cell.length_a   1.000
_cell.length_b   1.000
_cell.length_c   1.000
_cell.angle_alpha   90.00
_cell.angle_beta   90.00
_cell.angle_gamma   90.00
#
_symmetry.space_group_name_H-M   'P 1'
#
loop_
_entity.id
_entity.type
_entity.pdbx_description
1 polymer ?
#
loop_
_entity_poly.entity_id
_entity_poly.type
_entity_poly.pdbx_seq_one_letter_code
_entity_poly.pdbx_strand_id
1 'polypeptide(L)'
;MKKITVTLILLVIAFFSFTSNVNAYVLNNQNVGYTCQYQNLSSGTGYISHLNKATAWNYSGAKVYVKSSSSGYINIFQGVVNTDNGTYGVCYYNNTTQSDVRYYKAFINESSAIRNETVVHEVGHALGLSHTQASNNTKAVMRATGFNNKAYPLSDDKAGMNAKY
;
A
#
# COMPACT_ATOMS: atom_id res chain seq x y z
N MET A 1 -27.23 29.90 65.09
CA MET A 1 -27.96 30.27 63.87
C MET A 1 -27.11 31.18 63.00
N LYS A 2 -26.70 30.72 61.81
CA LYS A 2 -26.58 31.50 60.57
C LYS A 2 -26.26 30.50 59.46
N LYS A 3 -27.28 30.24 58.64
CA LYS A 3 -27.20 29.49 57.37
C LYS A 3 -26.58 30.44 56.35
N ILE A 4 -25.56 30.01 55.60
CA ILE A 4 -25.21 30.62 54.32
C ILE A 4 -24.99 29.49 53.30
N THR A 5 -25.52 29.77 52.12
CA THR A 5 -26.01 28.89 51.09
C THR A 5 -24.93 28.58 50.04
N VAL A 6 -24.93 27.32 49.60
CA VAL A 6 -24.55 26.74 48.29
C VAL A 6 -23.95 27.67 47.22
N THR A 7 -22.85 27.25 46.60
CA THR A 7 -22.74 27.27 45.13
C THR A 7 -21.93 26.06 44.65
N LEU A 8 -22.64 25.13 44.00
CA LEU A 8 -22.12 23.97 43.29
C LEU A 8 -21.56 24.46 41.95
N ILE A 9 -20.25 24.35 41.72
CA ILE A 9 -19.65 24.58 40.38
C ILE A 9 -19.66 23.24 39.66
N LEU A 10 -20.66 23.06 38.80
CA LEU A 10 -20.72 21.96 37.83
C LEU A 10 -19.75 22.30 36.69
N LEU A 11 -18.53 21.78 36.74
CA LEU A 11 -17.59 21.88 35.62
C LEU A 11 -17.97 20.83 34.57
N VAL A 12 -18.84 21.22 33.64
CA VAL A 12 -19.08 20.47 32.40
C VAL A 12 -17.84 20.64 31.52
N ILE A 13 -16.86 19.75 31.68
CA ILE A 13 -15.81 19.59 30.67
C ILE A 13 -16.46 18.91 29.48
N ALA A 14 -16.82 19.73 28.48
CA ALA A 14 -17.13 19.25 27.15
C ALA A 14 -15.89 18.51 26.63
N PHE A 15 -15.95 17.18 26.64
CA PHE A 15 -15.09 16.34 25.81
C PHE A 15 -15.42 16.68 24.36
N PHE A 16 -14.76 17.70 23.82
CA PHE A 16 -14.61 17.83 22.37
C PHE A 16 -13.78 16.63 21.94
N SER A 17 -14.46 15.54 21.56
CA SER A 17 -13.90 14.49 20.73
C SER A 17 -13.53 15.14 19.40
N PHE A 18 -12.35 15.75 19.35
CA PHE A 18 -11.69 16.06 18.09
C PHE A 18 -11.44 14.70 17.44
N THR A 19 -12.36 14.28 16.57
CA THR A 19 -12.04 13.30 15.54
C THR A 19 -11.07 14.00 14.61
N SER A 20 -9.79 14.03 14.96
CA SER A 20 -8.76 14.25 13.96
C SER A 20 -8.97 13.14 12.95
N ASN A 21 -9.43 13.49 11.75
CA ASN A 21 -9.37 12.62 10.59
C ASN A 21 -7.89 12.38 10.31
N VAL A 22 -7.27 11.48 11.09
CA VAL A 22 -5.99 10.91 10.71
C VAL A 22 -6.31 10.16 9.43
N ASN A 23 -5.78 10.64 8.30
CA ASN A 23 -5.95 9.94 7.04
C ASN A 23 -5.54 8.47 7.27
N ALA A 24 -6.48 7.58 7.02
CA ALA A 24 -6.32 6.15 7.23
C ALA A 24 -5.25 5.56 6.29
N TYR A 25 -4.98 6.23 5.17
CA TYR A 25 -3.86 5.92 4.28
C TYR A 25 -2.63 6.76 4.63
N VAL A 26 -1.44 6.19 4.39
CA VAL A 26 -0.16 6.90 4.53
C VAL A 26 0.49 6.95 3.15
N LEU A 27 1.02 8.11 2.76
CA LEU A 27 1.72 8.28 1.47
C LEU A 27 3.23 8.15 1.65
N ASN A 28 3.93 7.80 0.57
CA ASN A 28 5.38 7.93 0.44
C ASN A 28 5.72 8.93 -0.69
N ASN A 29 7.02 9.16 -0.93
CA ASN A 29 7.53 10.16 -1.86
C ASN A 29 7.57 9.74 -3.35
N GLN A 30 7.22 8.50 -3.69
CA GLN A 30 7.08 8.07 -5.09
C GLN A 30 5.94 8.83 -5.78
N ASN A 31 6.08 9.15 -7.05
CA ASN A 31 5.08 9.78 -7.90
C ASN A 31 5.31 9.35 -9.35
N VAL A 32 4.62 8.30 -9.78
CA VAL A 32 4.71 7.80 -11.17
C VAL A 32 3.85 8.59 -12.16
N GLY A 33 3.18 9.66 -11.72
CA GLY A 33 2.15 10.34 -12.52
C GLY A 33 0.92 9.47 -12.76
N TYR A 34 0.11 9.85 -13.76
CA TYR A 34 -1.18 9.21 -14.05
C TYR A 34 -1.07 7.90 -14.86
N THR A 35 0.12 7.56 -15.35
CA THR A 35 0.37 6.31 -16.07
C THR A 35 1.67 5.68 -15.57
N CYS A 36 1.56 4.46 -15.07
CA CYS A 36 2.66 3.68 -14.55
C CYS A 36 2.97 2.53 -15.50
N GLN A 37 4.20 2.47 -16.02
CA GLN A 37 4.68 1.36 -16.83
C GLN A 37 5.51 0.42 -15.97
N TYR A 38 5.20 -0.87 -15.97
CA TYR A 38 6.01 -1.90 -15.33
C TYR A 38 6.63 -2.86 -16.35
N GLN A 39 7.79 -3.41 -16.00
CA GLN A 39 8.47 -4.44 -16.75
C GLN A 39 8.83 -5.61 -15.81
N ASN A 40 8.50 -6.83 -16.23
CA ASN A 40 8.98 -8.04 -15.57
C ASN A 40 10.37 -8.38 -16.10
N LEU A 41 11.36 -8.49 -15.22
CA LEU A 41 12.71 -8.93 -15.56
C LEU A 41 12.75 -10.44 -15.81
N SER A 42 13.79 -10.90 -16.50
CA SER A 42 13.99 -12.32 -16.82
C SER A 42 13.97 -13.24 -15.59
N SER A 43 14.47 -12.77 -14.44
CA SER A 43 14.40 -13.49 -13.17
C SER A 43 12.97 -13.79 -12.69
N GLY A 44 11.98 -13.03 -13.16
CA GLY A 44 10.56 -13.19 -12.84
C GLY A 44 9.80 -14.13 -13.78
N THR A 45 10.42 -14.72 -14.79
CA THR A 45 9.73 -15.46 -15.88
C THR A 45 8.81 -16.57 -15.36
N GLY A 46 9.26 -17.35 -14.36
CA GLY A 46 8.46 -18.42 -13.75
C GLY A 46 7.26 -17.94 -12.92
N TYR A 47 7.13 -16.62 -12.70
CA TYR A 47 6.14 -16.00 -11.82
C TYR A 47 5.30 -14.93 -12.53
N ILE A 48 5.38 -14.81 -13.87
CA ILE A 48 4.67 -13.76 -14.64
C ILE A 48 3.17 -13.71 -14.33
N SER A 49 2.52 -14.86 -14.13
CA SER A 49 1.09 -14.91 -13.77
C SER A 49 0.77 -14.19 -12.46
N HIS A 50 1.73 -14.16 -11.51
CA HIS A 50 1.65 -13.42 -10.25
C HIS A 50 2.09 -11.98 -10.44
N LEU A 51 3.22 -11.72 -11.10
CA LEU A 51 3.77 -10.37 -11.31
C LEU A 51 2.82 -9.46 -12.09
N ASN A 52 2.01 -10.04 -12.98
CA ASN A 52 0.98 -9.31 -13.72
C ASN A 52 -0.19 -8.84 -12.84
N LYS A 53 -0.26 -9.24 -11.56
CA LYS A 53 -1.21 -8.66 -10.59
C LYS A 53 -0.92 -7.20 -10.26
N ALA A 54 0.21 -6.65 -10.73
CA ALA A 54 0.45 -5.20 -10.75
C ALA A 54 -0.73 -4.40 -11.35
N THR A 55 -1.44 -4.96 -12.35
CA THR A 55 -2.59 -4.29 -12.98
C THR A 55 -3.85 -4.27 -12.12
N ALA A 56 -3.86 -4.89 -10.93
CA ALA A 56 -5.00 -4.83 -10.02
C ALA A 56 -5.32 -3.39 -9.53
N TRP A 57 -4.35 -2.49 -9.67
CA TRP A 57 -4.53 -1.05 -9.43
C TRP A 57 -5.41 -0.34 -10.49
N ASN A 58 -5.73 -1.00 -11.61
CA ASN A 58 -6.70 -0.52 -12.60
C ASN A 58 -8.15 -0.86 -12.21
N TYR A 59 -8.53 -0.55 -10.98
CA TYR A 59 -9.90 -0.74 -10.50
C TYR A 59 -10.85 0.35 -11.05
N SER A 60 -12.16 0.13 -10.97
CA SER A 60 -13.15 1.15 -11.38
C SER A 60 -12.98 2.44 -10.58
N GLY A 61 -12.76 3.56 -11.29
CA GLY A 61 -12.49 4.86 -10.69
C GLY A 61 -11.01 5.10 -10.31
N ALA A 62 -10.09 4.19 -10.68
CA ALA A 62 -8.67 4.38 -10.49
C ALA A 62 -8.18 5.66 -11.20
N LYS A 63 -7.30 6.39 -10.52
CA LYS A 63 -6.71 7.65 -11.00
C LYS A 63 -5.36 7.44 -11.70
N VAL A 64 -4.67 6.36 -11.37
CA VAL A 64 -3.44 5.91 -12.01
C VAL A 64 -3.71 4.68 -12.88
N TYR A 65 -3.15 4.66 -14.09
CA TYR A 65 -3.25 3.53 -15.00
C TYR A 65 -1.95 2.74 -15.06
N VAL A 66 -1.97 1.49 -14.61
CA VAL A 66 -0.82 0.59 -14.56
C VAL A 66 -0.82 -0.37 -15.76
N LYS A 67 0.25 -0.40 -16.54
CA LYS A 67 0.37 -1.26 -17.72
C LYS A 67 1.75 -1.90 -17.84
N SER A 68 1.79 -3.11 -18.40
CA SER A 68 3.06 -3.75 -18.77
C SER A 68 3.66 -3.03 -19.97
N SER A 69 4.98 -2.89 -20.00
CA SER A 69 5.73 -2.41 -21.16
C SER A 69 7.15 -2.93 -21.13
N SER A 70 7.74 -3.11 -22.31
CA SER A 70 9.15 -3.49 -22.49
C SER A 70 9.95 -2.42 -23.23
N SER A 71 9.38 -1.22 -23.38
CA SER A 71 9.95 -0.12 -24.16
C SER A 71 9.53 1.23 -23.58
N GLY A 72 10.34 2.26 -23.78
CA GLY A 72 10.09 3.59 -23.22
C GLY A 72 10.52 3.68 -21.74
N TYR A 73 9.99 4.69 -21.04
CA TYR A 73 10.29 4.87 -19.63
C TYR A 73 9.53 3.86 -18.77
N ILE A 74 10.25 3.13 -17.91
CA ILE A 74 9.67 2.14 -17.00
C ILE A 74 9.70 2.70 -15.57
N ASN A 75 8.53 2.72 -14.92
CA ASN A 75 8.39 3.13 -13.53
C ASN A 75 8.68 1.99 -12.56
N ILE A 76 8.37 0.74 -12.92
CA ILE A 76 8.53 -0.40 -12.02
C ILE A 76 9.25 -1.54 -12.74
N PHE A 77 10.42 -1.91 -12.25
CA PHE A 77 11.08 -3.16 -12.64
C PHE A 77 10.79 -4.25 -11.60
N GLN A 78 10.22 -5.37 -12.01
CA GLN A 78 9.83 -6.46 -11.12
C GLN A 78 10.71 -7.69 -11.36
N GLY A 79 11.23 -8.32 -10.31
CA GLY A 79 12.03 -9.54 -10.44
C GLY A 79 11.98 -10.41 -9.19
N VAL A 80 12.39 -11.67 -9.34
CA VAL A 80 12.46 -12.62 -8.24
C VAL A 80 13.93 -12.90 -7.91
N VAL A 81 14.24 -13.03 -6.62
CA VAL A 81 15.57 -13.30 -6.10
C VAL A 81 15.49 -14.52 -5.18
N ASN A 82 16.20 -15.59 -5.51
CA ASN A 82 16.24 -16.82 -4.69
C ASN A 82 17.22 -16.67 -3.51
N THR A 83 17.03 -15.63 -2.72
CA THR A 83 17.79 -15.35 -1.50
C THR A 83 16.80 -15.17 -0.35
N ASP A 84 17.12 -15.75 0.80
CA ASP A 84 16.38 -15.48 2.02
C ASP A 84 16.92 -14.22 2.68
N ASN A 85 16.03 -13.26 2.93
CA ASN A 85 16.33 -12.03 3.65
C ASN A 85 15.24 -11.71 4.70
N GLY A 86 14.39 -12.68 5.04
CA GLY A 86 13.27 -12.51 5.97
C GLY A 86 12.07 -11.72 5.43
N THR A 87 12.02 -11.42 4.13
CA THR A 87 10.90 -10.68 3.50
C THR A 87 10.29 -11.46 2.33
N TYR A 88 9.04 -11.12 2.00
CA TYR A 88 8.35 -11.65 0.82
C TYR A 88 8.70 -10.83 -0.42
N GLY A 89 8.68 -9.51 -0.29
CA GLY A 89 9.06 -8.55 -1.31
C GLY A 89 9.65 -7.30 -0.68
N VAL A 90 10.36 -6.52 -1.50
CA VAL A 90 10.81 -5.17 -1.15
C VAL A 90 10.72 -4.30 -2.40
N CYS A 91 10.11 -3.13 -2.24
CA CYS A 91 10.14 -2.03 -3.20
C CYS A 91 11.29 -1.07 -2.89
N TYR A 92 12.31 -1.05 -3.74
CA TYR A 92 13.44 -0.13 -3.67
C TYR A 92 13.18 1.10 -4.55
N TYR A 93 13.40 2.29 -4.00
CA TYR A 93 13.20 3.55 -4.73
C TYR A 93 14.50 3.98 -5.43
N ASN A 94 14.56 3.86 -6.76
CA ASN A 94 15.71 4.32 -7.54
C ASN A 94 15.73 5.84 -7.65
N ASN A 95 14.55 6.43 -7.87
CA ASN A 95 14.29 7.86 -7.83
C ASN A 95 12.81 8.08 -7.45
N THR A 96 12.30 9.30 -7.56
CA THR A 96 10.91 9.62 -7.19
C THR A 96 9.85 9.05 -8.13
N THR A 97 10.21 8.55 -9.30
CA THR A 97 9.27 8.07 -10.33
C THR A 97 9.54 6.64 -10.78
N GLN A 98 10.60 6.03 -10.24
CA GLN A 98 11.07 4.71 -10.61
C GLN A 98 11.46 3.88 -9.39
N SER A 99 11.00 2.63 -9.38
CA SER A 99 11.24 1.65 -8.33
C SER A 99 11.68 0.30 -8.91
N ASP A 100 12.48 -0.42 -8.13
CA ASP A 100 12.86 -1.80 -8.33
C ASP A 100 12.16 -2.68 -7.29
N VAL A 101 11.28 -3.57 -7.72
CA VAL A 101 10.59 -4.51 -6.84
C VAL A 101 11.26 -5.88 -6.94
N ARG A 102 11.67 -6.41 -5.78
CA ARG A 102 12.31 -7.72 -5.65
C ARG A 102 11.50 -8.62 -4.74
N TYR A 103 11.07 -9.76 -5.26
CA TYR A 103 10.39 -10.80 -4.50
C TYR A 103 11.39 -11.89 -4.09
N TYR A 104 11.45 -12.20 -2.81
CA TYR A 104 12.50 -13.03 -2.22
C TYR A 104 12.05 -14.47 -1.98
N LYS A 105 12.91 -15.29 -1.36
CA LYS A 105 12.67 -16.72 -1.16
C LYS A 105 11.37 -17.04 -0.41
N ALA A 106 10.94 -16.19 0.52
CA ALA A 106 9.65 -16.39 1.20
C ALA A 106 8.48 -16.34 0.20
N PHE A 107 8.45 -15.36 -0.71
CA PHE A 107 7.45 -15.29 -1.79
C PHE A 107 7.45 -16.55 -2.68
N ILE A 108 8.64 -17.07 -3.01
CA ILE A 108 8.78 -18.29 -3.82
C ILE A 108 8.12 -19.48 -3.13
N ASN A 109 8.26 -19.61 -1.81
CA ASN A 109 7.76 -20.76 -1.06
C ASN A 109 6.28 -20.65 -0.65
N GLU A 110 5.62 -19.58 -1.04
CA GLU A 110 4.28 -19.25 -0.55
C GLU A 110 3.17 -19.58 -1.52
N SER A 111 1.94 -19.57 -1.00
CA SER A 111 0.76 -19.88 -1.81
C SER A 111 0.50 -18.80 -2.87
N SER A 112 -0.21 -19.18 -3.94
CA SER A 112 -0.60 -18.23 -5.00
C SER A 112 -1.37 -17.02 -4.47
N ALA A 113 -2.19 -17.17 -3.43
CA ALA A 113 -2.94 -16.07 -2.84
C ALA A 113 -2.00 -15.03 -2.21
N ILE A 114 -1.03 -15.51 -1.43
CA ILE A 114 -0.02 -14.69 -0.75
C ILE A 114 0.91 -14.03 -1.74
N ARG A 115 1.38 -14.76 -2.76
CA ARG A 115 2.18 -14.19 -3.86
C ARG A 115 1.45 -13.05 -4.55
N ASN A 116 0.18 -13.27 -4.90
CA ASN A 116 -0.61 -12.27 -5.60
C ASN A 116 -0.82 -11.00 -4.76
N GLU A 117 -1.13 -11.13 -3.46
CA GLU A 117 -1.26 -9.97 -2.57
C GLU A 117 0.08 -9.26 -2.37
N THR A 118 1.18 -10.00 -2.21
CA THR A 118 2.54 -9.43 -2.12
C THR A 118 2.84 -8.56 -3.33
N VAL A 119 2.52 -9.02 -4.55
CA VAL A 119 2.72 -8.22 -5.77
C VAL A 119 1.95 -6.90 -5.71
N VAL A 120 0.67 -6.95 -5.35
CA VAL A 120 -0.17 -5.76 -5.26
C VAL A 120 0.35 -4.79 -4.19
N HIS A 121 0.80 -5.32 -3.05
CA HIS A 121 1.40 -4.56 -1.95
C HIS A 121 2.66 -3.81 -2.40
N GLU A 122 3.65 -4.51 -2.97
CA GLU A 122 4.89 -3.86 -3.40
C GLU A 122 4.67 -2.83 -4.52
N VAL A 123 3.72 -3.11 -5.42
CA VAL A 123 3.32 -2.13 -6.45
C VAL A 123 2.65 -0.92 -5.81
N GLY A 124 1.85 -1.09 -4.76
CA GLY A 124 1.28 0.03 -4.00
C GLY A 124 2.35 0.96 -3.42
N HIS A 125 3.48 0.41 -2.95
CA HIS A 125 4.64 1.22 -2.57
C HIS A 125 5.21 2.01 -3.75
N ALA A 126 5.39 1.39 -4.91
CA ALA A 126 5.89 2.07 -6.09
C ALA A 126 4.92 3.16 -6.62
N LEU A 127 3.61 2.97 -6.44
CA LEU A 127 2.58 3.97 -6.75
C LEU A 127 2.46 5.06 -5.69
N GLY A 128 3.16 4.91 -4.56
CA GLY A 128 3.36 5.97 -3.58
C GLY A 128 2.53 5.88 -2.30
N LEU A 129 2.09 4.68 -1.93
CA LEU A 129 1.55 4.40 -0.60
C LEU A 129 2.64 3.89 0.35
N SER A 130 2.60 4.32 1.59
CA SER A 130 3.33 3.70 2.70
C SER A 130 2.47 2.61 3.34
N HIS A 131 3.02 1.91 4.33
CA HIS A 131 2.21 1.03 5.16
C HIS A 131 1.08 1.83 5.84
N THR A 132 -0.14 1.29 5.82
CA THR A 132 -1.29 1.81 6.56
C THR A 132 -1.11 1.64 8.07
N GLN A 133 -1.92 2.33 8.88
CA GLN A 133 -1.95 2.09 10.32
C GLN A 133 -2.63 0.75 10.64
N ALA A 134 -2.25 0.12 11.75
CA ALA A 134 -2.73 -1.20 12.14
C ALA A 134 -4.27 -1.31 12.23
N SER A 135 -4.96 -0.22 12.58
CA SER A 135 -6.43 -0.14 12.63
C SER A 135 -7.11 -0.39 11.27
N ASN A 136 -6.37 -0.25 10.17
CA ASN A 136 -6.86 -0.41 8.80
C ASN A 136 -6.36 -1.68 8.13
N ASN A 137 -5.69 -2.59 8.86
CA ASN A 137 -5.13 -3.82 8.29
C ASN A 137 -6.15 -4.69 7.53
N THR A 138 -7.43 -4.67 7.89
CA THR A 138 -8.50 -5.42 7.19
C THR A 138 -9.06 -4.69 5.96
N LYS A 139 -8.68 -3.43 5.77
CA LYS A 139 -9.16 -2.51 4.73
C LYS A 139 -8.07 -2.07 3.76
N ALA A 140 -6.86 -2.62 3.89
CA ALA A 140 -5.70 -2.31 3.08
C ALA A 140 -4.91 -3.58 2.75
N VAL A 141 -4.39 -3.68 1.52
CA VAL A 141 -3.27 -4.59 1.24
C VAL A 141 -1.95 -3.96 1.69
N MET A 142 -1.88 -2.63 1.84
CA MET A 142 -0.71 -1.90 2.33
C MET A 142 -0.44 -2.05 3.84
N ARG A 143 -0.77 -3.20 4.44
CA ARG A 143 -0.51 -3.50 5.86
C ARG A 143 0.93 -3.96 6.07
N ALA A 144 1.55 -3.58 7.20
CA ALA A 144 2.95 -3.93 7.45
C ALA A 144 3.21 -5.42 7.72
N THR A 145 2.22 -6.16 8.24
CA THR A 145 2.37 -7.58 8.57
C THR A 145 1.08 -8.37 8.31
N GLY A 146 1.23 -9.63 7.91
CA GLY A 146 0.12 -10.54 7.60
C GLY A 146 -0.56 -10.22 6.27
N PHE A 147 -1.58 -11.00 5.93
CA PHE A 147 -2.26 -10.94 4.63
C PHE A 147 -3.78 -10.98 4.79
N ASN A 148 -4.49 -10.38 3.83
CA ASN A 148 -5.95 -10.48 3.70
C ASN A 148 -6.39 -11.54 2.69
N ASN A 149 -5.44 -12.17 2.00
CA ASN A 149 -5.62 -13.00 0.81
C ASN A 149 -6.39 -12.29 -0.30
N LYS A 150 -6.13 -10.99 -0.50
CA LYS A 150 -6.78 -10.12 -1.49
C LYS A 150 -5.74 -9.56 -2.46
N ALA A 151 -5.80 -10.00 -3.71
CA ALA A 151 -4.93 -9.54 -4.77
C ALA A 151 -5.47 -8.29 -5.49
N TYR A 152 -5.95 -7.30 -4.74
CA TYR A 152 -6.48 -6.05 -5.25
C TYR A 152 -6.55 -4.99 -4.14
N PRO A 153 -6.44 -3.69 -4.46
CA PRO A 153 -6.54 -2.63 -3.47
C PRO A 153 -7.91 -2.63 -2.80
N LEU A 154 -7.91 -2.43 -1.49
CA LEU A 154 -9.07 -2.33 -0.62
C LEU A 154 -9.45 -0.87 -0.36
N SER A 155 -10.44 -0.61 0.50
CA SER A 155 -11.01 0.73 0.63
C SER A 155 -10.01 1.80 1.08
N ASP A 156 -9.08 1.44 1.96
CA ASP A 156 -8.05 2.36 2.44
C ASP A 156 -7.00 2.65 1.36
N ASP A 157 -6.55 1.61 0.65
CA ASP A 157 -5.61 1.73 -0.47
C ASP A 157 -6.16 2.65 -1.58
N LYS A 158 -7.45 2.47 -1.91
CA LYS A 158 -8.15 3.30 -2.90
C LYS A 158 -8.29 4.75 -2.45
N ALA A 159 -8.55 4.98 -1.17
CA ALA A 159 -8.59 6.33 -0.61
C ALA A 159 -7.21 7.01 -0.73
N GLY A 160 -6.13 6.28 -0.46
CA GLY A 160 -4.77 6.78 -0.66
C GLY A 160 -4.43 7.11 -2.11
N MET A 161 -4.81 6.24 -3.04
CA MET A 161 -4.65 6.52 -4.48
C MET A 161 -5.41 7.77 -4.92
N ASN A 162 -6.65 7.94 -4.47
CA ASN A 162 -7.47 9.11 -4.81
C ASN A 162 -6.94 10.41 -4.18
N ALA A 163 -6.31 10.34 -3.01
CA ALA A 163 -5.69 11.50 -2.40
C ALA A 163 -4.39 11.90 -3.10
N LYS A 164 -3.73 10.94 -3.75
CA LYS A 164 -2.44 11.14 -4.41
C LYS A 164 -2.56 11.66 -5.84
N TYR A 165 -3.59 11.24 -6.59
CA TYR A 165 -3.74 11.46 -8.03
C TYR A 165 -5.08 12.12 -8.39
#